data_AF-A0A2S3I005-F1
#
_entry.id   AF-A0A2S3I005-F1
#
_cell.length_a   1.000
_cell.length_b   1.000
_cell.length_c   1.000
_cell.angle_alpha   90.00
_cell.angle_beta   90.00
_cell.angle_gamma   90.00
#
_symmetry.space_group_name_H-M   'P 1'
#
loop_
_entity.id
_entity.type
_entity.pdbx_description
1 polymer ?
#
loop_
_entity_poly.entity_id
_entity_poly.type
_entity_poly.pdbx_seq_one_letter_code
_entity_poly.pdbx_strand_id
1 'polypeptide(L)'
;MAKLGPGQGLGCEAAEGSLVPSRKREYKPCGKHTEGKRPLYAIGFNFMDARYYDVFATVGGNRVTTYRCLENGSFAVLQAYVDEDKDESFYTLSWARDHVDGSPLLVAAGSNGIIRVINCATEKLAKSFVGHGDSINEIRTQALKPSLIISASKDESVRLWNVHTGICILVFAGAGGHRNEVLSVVSSSCLLLWYCFRIFLAYSALKLPLFQLLMLLFVIEHYIRDKIRVLVTAMAFVLPLFQA
;
A
#
# COMPACT_ATOMS: atom_id res chain seq x y z
N MET A 1 -21.78 -54.42 -41.77
CA MET A 1 -22.93 -53.79 -42.46
C MET A 1 -23.06 -52.37 -41.93
N ALA A 2 -22.83 -51.38 -42.79
CA ALA A 2 -22.86 -49.97 -42.45
C ALA A 2 -24.30 -49.40 -42.47
N LYS A 3 -24.53 -48.30 -41.73
CA LYS A 3 -25.25 -47.12 -42.25
C LYS A 3 -24.99 -45.88 -41.37
N LEU A 4 -24.49 -44.83 -42.03
CA LEU A 4 -24.40 -43.44 -41.59
C LEU A 4 -25.60 -42.66 -42.17
N GLY A 5 -26.01 -41.58 -41.50
CA GLY A 5 -26.85 -40.50 -42.03
C GLY A 5 -27.05 -39.37 -41.01
N PRO A 6 -27.27 -38.10 -41.41
CA PRO A 6 -26.29 -37.02 -41.20
C PRO A 6 -26.81 -35.79 -40.42
N GLY A 7 -25.89 -34.94 -39.93
CA GLY A 7 -26.21 -33.60 -39.43
C GLY A 7 -25.03 -32.89 -38.75
N GLN A 8 -24.22 -32.16 -39.53
CA GLN A 8 -23.28 -31.18 -39.01
C GLN A 8 -24.03 -30.01 -38.35
N GLY A 9 -23.60 -29.64 -37.14
CA GLY A 9 -23.87 -28.36 -36.51
C GLY A 9 -22.62 -27.92 -35.76
N LEU A 10 -21.82 -27.07 -36.40
CA LEU A 10 -20.67 -26.38 -35.83
C LEU A 10 -21.15 -25.30 -34.86
N GLY A 11 -20.63 -25.35 -33.62
CA GLY A 11 -20.43 -24.16 -32.79
C GLY A 11 -21.64 -23.56 -32.07
N CYS A 12 -21.37 -23.13 -30.84
CA CYS A 12 -22.20 -22.27 -30.00
C CYS A 12 -23.29 -22.99 -29.17
N GLU A 13 -22.90 -23.97 -28.36
CA GLU A 13 -23.56 -24.10 -27.05
C GLU A 13 -22.69 -23.42 -26.00
N ALA A 14 -23.34 -22.59 -25.19
CA ALA A 14 -22.70 -21.77 -24.19
C ALA A 14 -21.88 -22.67 -23.25
N ALA A 15 -20.59 -22.36 -23.10
CA ALA A 15 -19.90 -22.74 -21.89
C ALA A 15 -20.64 -22.06 -20.75
N GLU A 16 -21.52 -22.79 -20.06
CA GLU A 16 -21.95 -22.45 -18.72
C GLU A 16 -20.69 -22.48 -17.86
N GLY A 17 -20.01 -21.34 -17.81
CA GLY A 17 -18.99 -21.06 -16.83
C GLY A 17 -19.65 -21.21 -15.48
N SER A 18 -19.44 -22.36 -14.86
CA SER A 18 -19.86 -22.60 -13.50
C SER A 18 -19.29 -21.49 -12.63
N LEU A 19 -20.15 -20.59 -12.14
CA LEU A 19 -19.84 -19.55 -11.16
C LEU A 19 -19.63 -20.16 -9.76
N VAL A 20 -19.18 -21.41 -9.66
CA VAL A 20 -18.84 -22.02 -8.38
C VAL A 20 -17.56 -21.33 -7.89
N PRO A 21 -17.61 -20.57 -6.79
CA PRO A 21 -16.42 -19.96 -6.23
C PRO A 21 -15.42 -21.07 -5.90
N SER A 22 -14.24 -20.96 -6.49
CA SER A 22 -13.13 -21.90 -6.31
C SER A 22 -12.87 -22.16 -4.82
N ARG A 23 -12.91 -23.43 -4.41
CA ARG A 23 -12.40 -24.01 -3.16
C ARG A 23 -12.45 -23.09 -1.94
N LYS A 24 -13.49 -23.26 -1.11
CA LYS A 24 -13.59 -22.65 0.22
C LYS A 24 -12.28 -22.88 0.98
N ARG A 25 -11.47 -21.84 1.16
CA ARG A 25 -10.25 -21.92 1.97
C ARG A 25 -10.67 -22.05 3.43
N GLU A 26 -10.36 -23.17 4.05
CA GLU A 26 -10.60 -23.39 5.47
C GLU A 26 -9.41 -22.88 6.27
N TYR A 27 -9.68 -22.08 7.30
CA TYR A 27 -8.65 -21.54 8.20
C TYR A 27 -8.91 -22.07 9.60
N LYS A 28 -7.85 -22.55 10.27
CA LYS A 28 -7.89 -22.98 11.66
C LYS A 28 -7.09 -21.99 12.51
N PRO A 29 -7.67 -21.39 13.57
CA PRO A 29 -6.90 -20.59 14.51
C PRO A 29 -5.83 -21.45 15.19
N CYS A 30 -4.55 -21.09 15.02
CA CYS A 30 -3.43 -21.84 15.59
C CYS A 30 -2.88 -21.24 16.89
N GLY A 31 -3.18 -19.96 17.18
CA GLY A 31 -2.69 -19.29 18.37
C GLY A 31 -3.25 -17.88 18.56
N LYS A 32 -3.06 -17.33 19.76
CA LYS A 32 -3.34 -15.94 20.11
C LYS A 32 -2.18 -15.41 20.94
N HIS A 33 -1.70 -14.22 20.61
CA HIS A 33 -0.69 -13.51 21.37
C HIS A 33 -1.20 -12.12 21.74
N THR A 34 -0.73 -11.59 22.86
CA THR A 34 -1.05 -10.24 23.31
C THR A 34 0.25 -9.52 23.60
N GLU A 35 0.49 -8.46 22.85
CA GLU A 35 1.70 -7.65 22.96
C GLU A 35 1.43 -6.47 23.90
N GLY A 36 1.93 -6.56 25.14
CA GLY A 36 1.79 -5.49 26.13
C GLY A 36 0.33 -5.13 26.44
N LYS A 37 0.11 -3.88 26.88
CA LYS A 37 -1.22 -3.33 27.23
C LYS A 37 -1.70 -2.26 26.24
N ARG A 38 -0.85 -1.81 25.32
CA ARG A 38 -1.18 -0.77 24.34
C ARG A 38 -1.81 -1.41 23.11
N PRO A 39 -2.73 -0.72 22.42
CA PRO A 39 -3.31 -1.23 21.19
C PRO A 39 -2.25 -1.37 20.09
N LEU A 40 -2.40 -2.41 19.27
CA LEU A 40 -1.68 -2.56 18.02
C LEU A 40 -2.50 -1.89 16.91
N TYR A 41 -1.87 -0.99 16.15
CA TYR A 41 -2.53 -0.23 15.09
C TYR A 41 -2.27 -0.80 13.69
N ALA A 42 -1.11 -1.41 13.47
CA ALA A 42 -0.81 -2.05 12.20
C ALA A 42 0.00 -3.35 12.37
N ILE A 43 -0.20 -4.23 11.38
CA ILE A 43 0.57 -5.45 11.16
C ILE A 43 0.95 -5.51 9.67
N GLY A 44 2.15 -5.99 9.35
CA GLY A 44 2.53 -6.20 7.95
C GLY A 44 3.57 -7.29 7.78
N PHE A 45 3.29 -8.19 6.85
CA PHE A 45 4.21 -9.25 6.42
C PHE A 45 5.27 -8.70 5.46
N ASN A 46 6.48 -9.25 5.54
CA ASN A 46 7.56 -8.90 4.64
C ASN A 46 7.46 -9.72 3.35
N PHE A 47 6.90 -9.13 2.30
CA PHE A 47 6.80 -9.75 0.98
C PHE A 47 7.87 -9.27 -0.01
N MET A 48 8.92 -8.59 0.45
CA MET A 48 9.95 -8.05 -0.46
C MET A 48 10.89 -9.13 -1.00
N ASP A 49 11.10 -10.21 -0.25
CA ASP A 49 11.99 -11.31 -0.58
C ASP A 49 11.44 -12.62 0.01
N ALA A 50 11.49 -13.70 -0.76
CA ALA A 50 10.96 -15.00 -0.36
C ALA A 50 11.57 -15.54 0.94
N ARG A 51 12.80 -15.11 1.28
CA ARG A 51 13.49 -15.46 2.52
C ARG A 51 12.82 -14.91 3.79
N TYR A 52 11.88 -13.97 3.65
CA TYR A 52 11.21 -13.29 4.76
C TYR A 52 9.69 -13.43 4.72
N TYR A 53 9.12 -14.32 3.90
CA TYR A 53 7.66 -14.50 3.81
C TYR A 53 7.03 -15.03 5.12
N ASP A 54 7.85 -15.64 5.98
CA ASP A 54 7.53 -16.04 7.33
C ASP A 54 7.71 -14.91 8.36
N VAL A 55 8.18 -13.73 7.96
CA VAL A 55 8.45 -12.59 8.84
C VAL A 55 7.35 -11.54 8.73
N PHE A 56 6.90 -11.04 9.86
CA PHE A 56 5.98 -9.91 9.94
C PHE A 56 6.35 -8.97 11.07
N ALA A 57 5.78 -7.77 11.06
CA ALA A 57 5.95 -6.79 12.12
C ALA A 57 4.61 -6.25 12.61
N THR A 58 4.58 -5.81 13.86
CA THR A 58 3.47 -5.07 14.46
C THR A 58 3.98 -3.71 14.95
N VAL A 59 3.06 -2.75 15.04
CA VAL A 59 3.31 -1.46 15.69
C VAL A 59 2.16 -1.09 16.61
N GLY A 60 2.50 -0.49 17.75
CA GLY A 60 1.55 -0.03 18.74
C GLY A 60 2.23 0.68 19.90
N GLY A 61 1.67 1.80 20.35
CA GLY A 61 2.39 2.70 21.25
C GLY A 61 3.74 3.11 20.67
N ASN A 62 4.76 3.25 21.51
CA ASN A 62 6.11 3.60 21.07
C ASN A 62 6.95 2.37 20.69
N ARG A 63 6.31 1.26 20.30
CA ARG A 63 6.99 -0.02 20.04
C ARG A 63 6.74 -0.51 18.61
N VAL A 64 7.79 -1.09 18.04
CA VAL A 64 7.79 -1.81 16.78
C VAL A 64 8.41 -3.19 17.01
N THR A 65 7.66 -4.27 16.79
CA THR A 65 8.13 -5.64 17.05
C THR A 65 8.10 -6.47 15.78
N THR A 66 9.18 -7.21 15.52
CA THR A 66 9.27 -8.15 14.39
C THR A 66 9.18 -9.58 14.90
N TYR A 67 8.53 -10.42 14.10
CA TYR A 67 8.24 -11.81 14.43
C TYR A 67 8.57 -12.72 13.26
N ARG A 68 8.84 -13.99 13.57
CA ARG A 68 8.93 -15.09 12.60
C ARG A 68 7.88 -16.14 12.89
N CYS A 69 7.08 -16.48 11.90
CA CYS A 69 6.19 -17.64 11.90
C CYS A 69 7.01 -18.93 11.90
N LEU A 70 6.63 -19.86 12.78
CA LEU A 70 7.24 -21.18 12.91
C LEU A 70 6.36 -22.24 12.26
N GLU A 71 6.94 -23.38 11.88
CA GLU A 71 6.25 -24.47 11.20
C GLU A 71 5.07 -25.06 12.00
N ASN A 72 5.14 -24.98 13.34
CA ASN A 72 4.08 -25.42 14.23
C ASN A 72 2.87 -24.46 14.32
N GLY A 73 2.88 -23.37 13.54
CA GLY A 73 1.82 -22.35 13.52
C GLY A 73 1.91 -21.30 14.64
N SER A 74 2.94 -21.36 15.49
CA SER A 74 3.29 -20.29 16.43
C SER A 74 4.22 -19.25 15.78
N PHE A 75 4.63 -18.24 16.52
CA PHE A 75 5.63 -17.28 16.08
C PHE A 75 6.57 -16.87 17.21
N ALA A 76 7.82 -16.58 16.87
CA ALA A 76 8.85 -16.10 17.78
C ALA A 76 9.12 -14.61 17.55
N VAL A 77 9.36 -13.87 18.62
CA VAL A 77 9.85 -12.49 18.54
C VAL A 77 11.29 -12.53 18.01
N LEU A 78 11.57 -11.76 16.96
CA LEU A 78 12.93 -11.59 16.43
C LEU A 78 13.60 -10.36 17.06
N GLN A 79 12.93 -9.22 17.01
CA GLN A 79 13.45 -7.96 17.56
C GLN A 79 12.28 -7.12 18.10
N ALA A 80 12.57 -6.20 19.02
CA ALA A 80 11.63 -5.16 19.38
C ALA A 80 12.35 -3.82 19.57
N TYR A 81 12.02 -2.86 18.72
CA TYR A 81 12.43 -1.46 18.86
C TYR A 81 11.44 -0.72 19.76
N VAL A 82 11.97 0.09 20.67
CA VAL A 82 11.18 0.98 21.53
C VAL A 82 11.72 2.38 21.32
N ASP A 83 10.84 3.30 20.92
CA ASP A 83 11.22 4.69 20.71
C ASP A 83 11.61 5.35 22.03
N GLU A 84 12.60 6.23 21.98
CA GLU A 84 13.04 7.02 23.12
C GLU A 84 11.93 7.96 23.60
N ASP A 85 11.08 8.41 22.67
CA ASP A 85 9.86 9.14 22.99
C ASP A 85 8.79 8.19 23.53
N LYS A 86 8.39 8.40 24.78
CA LYS A 86 7.41 7.55 25.49
C LYS A 86 5.97 7.87 25.10
N ASP A 87 5.75 9.07 24.56
CA ASP A 87 4.46 9.59 24.16
C ASP A 87 4.15 9.28 22.69
N GLU A 88 5.15 8.82 21.92
CA GLU A 88 4.94 8.30 20.58
C GLU A 88 3.93 7.14 20.56
N SER A 89 3.11 7.14 19.52
CA SER A 89 2.18 6.08 19.19
C SER A 89 2.21 5.80 17.70
N PHE A 90 2.95 4.76 17.32
CA PHE A 90 3.01 4.28 15.95
C PHE A 90 1.66 3.76 15.47
N TYR A 91 1.18 4.32 14.35
CA TYR A 91 -0.09 3.95 13.72
C TYR A 91 0.09 3.04 12.52
N THR A 92 1.24 3.15 11.85
CA THR A 92 1.46 2.51 10.56
C THR A 92 2.88 1.99 10.41
N LEU A 93 3.03 0.98 9.56
CA LEU A 93 4.33 0.42 9.20
C LEU A 93 4.37 0.06 7.70
N SER A 94 5.57 0.04 7.14
CA SER A 94 5.84 -0.55 5.83
C SER A 94 7.23 -1.16 5.78
N TRP A 95 7.39 -2.20 4.96
CA TRP A 95 8.68 -2.84 4.70
C TRP A 95 9.38 -2.12 3.54
N ALA A 96 10.63 -1.77 3.72
CA ALA A 96 11.50 -1.16 2.71
C ALA A 96 12.82 -1.95 2.62
N ARG A 97 13.64 -1.67 1.60
CA ARG A 97 14.89 -2.40 1.40
C ARG A 97 16.07 -1.46 1.44
N ASP A 98 17.12 -1.84 2.17
CA ASP A 98 18.39 -1.15 2.08
C ASP A 98 18.98 -1.39 0.68
N HIS A 99 19.37 -0.32 0.00
CA HIS A 99 19.93 -0.42 -1.34
C HIS A 99 21.40 -0.90 -1.35
N VAL A 100 22.10 -0.85 -0.21
CA VAL A 100 23.52 -1.21 -0.10
C VAL A 100 23.68 -2.73 -0.05
N ASP A 101 23.04 -3.39 0.92
CA ASP A 101 23.18 -4.83 1.16
C ASP A 101 21.89 -5.61 0.88
N GLY A 102 20.79 -4.93 0.56
CA GLY A 102 19.51 -5.55 0.31
C GLY A 102 18.79 -6.01 1.58
N SER A 103 19.25 -5.61 2.78
CA SER A 103 18.66 -5.99 4.05
C SER A 103 17.27 -5.36 4.24
N PRO A 104 16.35 -6.04 4.95
CA PRO A 104 15.03 -5.49 5.21
C PRO A 104 15.11 -4.33 6.20
N LEU A 105 14.48 -3.23 5.82
CA LEU A 105 14.22 -2.07 6.66
C LEU A 105 12.75 -2.06 7.06
N LEU A 106 12.48 -1.70 8.30
CA LEU A 106 11.13 -1.48 8.78
C LEU A 106 10.93 0.02 8.98
N VAL A 107 9.90 0.56 8.33
CA VAL A 107 9.55 1.97 8.39
C VAL A 107 8.28 2.10 9.21
N ALA A 108 8.30 2.90 10.26
CA ALA A 108 7.16 3.12 11.15
C ALA A 108 6.93 4.62 11.39
N ALA A 109 5.67 5.01 11.56
CA ALA A 109 5.31 6.39 11.91
C ALA A 109 3.97 6.43 12.63
N GLY A 110 3.69 7.56 13.27
CA GLY A 110 2.56 7.68 14.17
C GLY A 110 2.24 9.12 14.55
N SER A 111 1.97 9.33 15.83
CA SER A 111 1.44 10.58 16.38
C SER A 111 2.36 11.78 16.20
N ASN A 112 3.69 11.57 16.24
CA ASN A 112 4.61 12.73 16.33
C ASN A 112 5.08 13.23 14.97
N GLY A 113 4.57 12.69 13.87
CA GLY A 113 4.92 13.12 12.51
C GLY A 113 6.34 12.77 12.07
N ILE A 114 7.05 11.94 12.84
CA ILE A 114 8.42 11.48 12.54
C ILE A 114 8.37 10.07 11.98
N ILE A 115 9.07 9.85 10.87
CA ILE A 115 9.24 8.51 10.30
C ILE A 115 10.49 7.89 10.90
N ARG A 116 10.37 6.73 11.54
CA ARG A 116 11.50 5.93 12.01
C ARG A 116 11.83 4.84 11.01
N VAL A 117 13.10 4.69 10.67
CA VAL A 117 13.61 3.61 9.83
C VAL A 117 14.51 2.73 10.68
N ILE A 118 14.08 1.49 10.92
CA ILE A 118 14.78 0.50 11.71
C ILE A 118 15.43 -0.51 10.76
N ASN A 119 16.72 -0.75 10.92
CA ASN A 119 17.42 -1.80 10.18
C ASN A 119 17.31 -3.12 10.93
N CYS A 120 16.62 -4.10 10.33
CA CYS A 120 16.34 -5.39 10.97
C CYS A 120 17.56 -6.33 11.06
N ALA A 121 18.64 -6.06 10.32
CA ALA A 121 19.87 -6.83 10.42
C ALA A 121 20.76 -6.36 11.59
N THR A 122 20.73 -5.05 11.89
CA THR A 122 21.51 -4.44 12.98
C THR A 122 20.72 -4.22 14.26
N GLU A 123 19.40 -4.44 14.20
CA GLU A 123 18.44 -4.23 15.28
C GLU A 123 18.43 -2.80 15.85
N LYS A 124 18.82 -1.82 15.02
CA LYS A 124 18.99 -0.42 15.42
C LYS A 124 18.17 0.52 14.57
N LEU A 125 17.85 1.66 15.16
CA LEU A 125 17.36 2.82 14.42
C LEU A 125 18.44 3.27 13.44
N ALA A 126 18.15 3.18 12.15
CA ALA A 126 19.04 3.63 11.10
C ALA A 126 18.90 5.13 10.85
N LYS A 127 17.65 5.62 10.73
CA LYS A 127 17.35 7.01 10.39
C LYS A 127 16.01 7.47 10.96
N SER A 128 15.85 8.79 11.08
CA SER A 128 14.59 9.44 11.37
C SER A 128 14.32 10.55 10.37
N PHE A 129 13.13 10.58 9.77
CA PHE A 129 12.74 11.63 8.83
C PHE A 129 11.78 12.59 9.51
N VAL A 130 12.22 13.84 9.60
CA VAL A 130 11.45 14.95 10.14
C VAL A 130 10.99 15.80 8.97
N GLY A 131 9.72 16.21 8.97
CA GLY A 131 9.22 17.17 8.00
C GLY A 131 7.72 17.31 7.95
N HIS A 132 6.96 16.26 8.28
CA HIS A 132 5.52 16.39 8.49
C HIS A 132 5.23 17.29 9.70
N GLY A 133 4.18 18.11 9.59
CA GLY A 133 3.77 19.05 10.63
C GLY A 133 2.81 18.46 11.68
N ASP A 134 2.30 17.25 11.44
CA ASP A 134 1.33 16.57 12.29
C ASP A 134 1.44 15.04 12.08
N SER A 135 0.62 14.25 12.77
CA SER A 135 0.64 12.79 12.78
C SER A 135 0.62 12.19 11.38
N ILE A 136 1.32 11.07 11.21
CA ILE A 136 1.34 10.30 9.97
C ILE A 136 0.35 9.13 10.11
N ASN A 137 -0.68 9.14 9.26
CA ASN A 137 -1.76 8.18 9.29
C ASN A 137 -1.41 6.89 8.53
N GLU A 138 -0.68 7.00 7.41
CA GLU A 138 -0.29 5.82 6.61
C GLU A 138 1.08 5.99 5.94
N ILE A 139 1.84 4.89 5.87
CA ILE A 139 3.06 4.78 5.07
C ILE A 139 2.95 3.58 4.12
N ARG A 140 3.37 3.79 2.87
CA ARG A 140 3.52 2.72 1.89
C ARG A 140 4.84 2.83 1.14
N THR A 141 5.58 1.72 1.13
CA THR A 141 6.72 1.55 0.24
C THR A 141 6.28 1.36 -1.19
N GLN A 142 7.02 1.94 -2.13
CA GLN A 142 6.79 1.74 -3.55
C GLN A 142 7.20 0.33 -3.99
N ALA A 143 6.25 -0.42 -4.53
CA ALA A 143 6.46 -1.83 -4.86
C ALA A 143 7.58 -2.10 -5.90
N LEU A 144 7.74 -1.24 -6.91
CA LEU A 144 8.79 -1.38 -7.93
C LEU A 144 10.14 -0.80 -7.49
N LYS A 145 10.15 0.04 -6.46
CA LYS A 145 11.34 0.74 -5.96
C LYS A 145 11.28 0.78 -4.43
N PRO A 146 11.68 -0.30 -3.74
CA PRO A 146 11.54 -0.41 -2.28
C PRO A 146 12.43 0.54 -1.47
N SER A 147 13.20 1.39 -2.13
CA SER A 147 13.92 2.52 -1.54
C SER A 147 13.08 3.79 -1.41
N LEU A 148 11.90 3.83 -2.01
CA LEU A 148 10.99 4.97 -1.99
C LEU A 148 9.77 4.66 -1.12
N ILE A 149 9.45 5.58 -0.22
CA ILE A 149 8.27 5.48 0.64
C ILE A 149 7.39 6.71 0.48
N ILE A 150 6.09 6.51 0.62
CA ILE A 150 5.08 7.56 0.58
C ILE A 150 4.42 7.61 1.94
N SER A 151 4.28 8.81 2.50
CA SER A 151 3.58 9.05 3.76
C SER A 151 2.38 9.98 3.56
N ALA A 152 1.29 9.68 4.25
CA ALA A 152 0.07 10.49 4.32
C ALA A 152 -0.11 11.00 5.76
N SER A 153 -0.36 12.30 5.93
CA SER A 153 -0.38 12.94 7.23
C SER A 153 -1.63 13.78 7.46
N LYS A 154 -1.88 14.02 8.74
CA LYS A 154 -2.86 14.98 9.23
C LYS A 154 -2.53 16.43 8.88
N ASP A 155 -1.28 16.72 8.50
CA ASP A 155 -0.84 18.02 7.99
C ASP A 155 -1.33 18.35 6.56
N GLU A 156 -2.32 17.60 6.07
CA GLU A 156 -2.93 17.72 4.74
C GLU A 156 -1.97 17.43 3.57
N SER A 157 -0.76 16.95 3.86
CA SER A 157 0.24 16.65 2.84
C SER A 157 0.49 15.15 2.66
N VAL A 158 0.82 14.79 1.43
CA VAL A 158 1.47 13.51 1.10
C VAL A 158 2.92 13.80 0.76
N ARG A 159 3.84 12.95 1.21
CA ARG A 159 5.28 13.14 0.95
C ARG A 159 5.92 11.89 0.41
N LEU A 160 6.82 12.07 -0.56
CA LEU A 160 7.66 11.00 -1.12
C LEU A 160 9.06 11.14 -0.56
N TRP A 161 9.60 10.06 -0.01
CA TRP A 161 10.91 10.04 0.62
C TRP A 161 11.80 8.99 -0.01
N ASN A 162 13.10 9.27 -0.03
CA ASN A 162 14.11 8.25 -0.23
C ASN A 162 14.53 7.70 1.14
N VAL A 163 14.30 6.39 1.37
CA VAL A 163 14.58 5.76 2.66
C VAL A 163 16.08 5.71 2.99
N HIS A 164 16.95 5.72 1.98
CA HIS A 164 18.38 5.65 2.18
C HIS A 164 18.98 7.03 2.50
N THR A 165 18.64 8.05 1.70
CA THR A 165 19.19 9.39 1.94
C THR A 165 18.45 10.12 3.06
N GLY A 166 17.20 9.74 3.34
CA GLY A 166 16.29 10.44 4.24
C GLY A 166 15.77 11.76 3.68
N ILE A 167 15.99 12.02 2.39
CA ILE A 167 15.56 13.24 1.73
C ILE A 167 14.08 13.12 1.35
N CYS A 168 13.31 14.15 1.69
CA CYS A 168 11.98 14.37 1.13
C CYS A 168 12.12 14.83 -0.32
N ILE A 169 11.72 13.98 -1.27
CA ILE A 169 11.85 14.26 -2.71
C ILE A 169 10.71 15.17 -3.18
N LEU A 170 9.49 14.89 -2.74
CA LEU A 170 8.30 15.62 -3.16
C LEU A 170 7.36 15.82 -1.97
N VAL A 171 6.70 16.98 -1.97
CA VAL A 171 5.59 17.31 -1.09
C VAL A 171 4.38 17.59 -1.98
N PHE A 172 3.30 16.85 -1.77
CA PHE A 172 2.01 17.04 -2.43
C PHE A 172 1.10 17.76 -1.44
N ALA A 173 0.98 19.07 -1.61
CA ALA A 173 0.18 19.96 -0.76
C ALA A 173 -0.22 21.23 -1.55
N GLY A 174 -0.97 22.12 -0.90
CA GLY A 174 -1.33 23.44 -1.44
C GLY A 174 -2.76 23.52 -2.00
N ALA A 175 -3.07 24.58 -2.74
CA ALA A 175 -4.44 24.92 -3.13
C ALA A 175 -5.20 23.84 -3.93
N GLY A 176 -4.46 23.01 -4.67
CA GLY A 176 -5.00 21.86 -5.42
C GLY A 176 -4.84 20.51 -4.71
N GLY A 177 -4.39 20.49 -3.46
CA GLY A 177 -4.21 19.30 -2.64
C GLY A 177 -5.41 18.99 -1.74
N HIS A 178 -5.18 18.10 -0.77
CA HIS A 178 -6.14 17.87 0.31
C HIS A 178 -6.30 19.13 1.18
N ARG A 179 -7.50 19.34 1.71
CA ARG A 179 -7.85 20.46 2.60
C ARG A 179 -8.20 20.01 4.02
N ASN A 180 -7.86 18.76 4.32
CA ASN A 180 -8.13 18.03 5.55
C ASN A 180 -7.09 16.91 5.64
N GLU A 181 -7.06 16.23 6.78
CA GLU A 181 -6.15 15.11 7.02
C GLU A 181 -6.17 14.06 5.92
N VAL A 182 -4.98 13.61 5.51
CA VAL A 182 -4.83 12.51 4.56
C VAL A 182 -4.80 11.21 5.36
N LEU A 183 -5.89 10.45 5.29
CA LEU A 183 -6.05 9.22 6.07
C LEU A 183 -5.29 8.04 5.46
N SER A 184 -5.18 7.99 4.13
CA SER A 184 -4.67 6.82 3.46
C SER A 184 -3.92 7.13 2.16
N VAL A 185 -2.92 6.30 1.86
CA VAL A 185 -2.20 6.27 0.58
C VAL A 185 -1.96 4.84 0.14
N VAL A 186 -2.02 4.60 -1.17
CA VAL A 186 -1.71 3.30 -1.77
C VAL A 186 -0.62 3.45 -2.82
N SER A 187 0.32 2.50 -2.83
CA SER A 187 1.27 2.35 -3.92
C SER A 187 0.87 1.16 -4.77
N SER A 188 0.57 1.40 -6.05
CA SER A 188 0.23 0.33 -6.99
C SER A 188 1.47 -0.18 -7.70
N SER A 189 1.62 -1.51 -7.78
CA SER A 189 2.68 -2.17 -8.54
C SER A 189 2.39 -2.28 -10.03
N CYS A 190 1.14 -2.41 -10.49
CA CYS A 190 0.80 -2.42 -11.93
C CYS A 190 -0.70 -2.67 -12.19
N LEU A 191 -1.17 -2.30 -13.39
CA LEU A 191 -2.36 -2.79 -14.14
C LEU A 191 -3.77 -2.63 -13.53
N LEU A 192 -3.96 -2.74 -12.22
CA LEU A 192 -5.28 -2.62 -11.59
C LEU A 192 -5.84 -1.20 -11.67
N LEU A 193 -4.98 -0.18 -11.54
CA LEU A 193 -5.38 1.20 -11.80
C LEU A 193 -5.74 1.43 -13.27
N TRP A 194 -5.11 0.73 -14.21
CA TRP A 194 -5.48 0.79 -15.62
C TRP A 194 -6.85 0.14 -15.88
N TYR A 195 -7.16 -0.97 -15.21
CA TYR A 195 -8.48 -1.60 -15.26
C TYR A 195 -9.57 -0.77 -14.57
N CYS A 196 -9.31 -0.23 -13.37
CA CYS A 196 -10.22 0.67 -12.67
C CYS A 196 -10.45 1.97 -13.47
N PHE A 197 -9.42 2.50 -14.12
CA PHE A 197 -9.53 3.67 -15.01
C PHE A 197 -10.31 3.34 -16.29
N ARG A 198 -10.14 2.14 -16.88
CA ARG A 198 -10.98 1.69 -18.01
C ARG A 198 -12.45 1.52 -17.64
N ILE A 199 -12.74 0.98 -16.44
CA ILE A 199 -14.11 0.85 -15.94
C ILE A 199 -14.71 2.24 -15.69
N PHE A 200 -13.94 3.16 -15.10
CA PHE A 200 -14.35 4.54 -14.88
C PHE A 200 -14.61 5.29 -16.20
N LEU A 201 -13.73 5.14 -17.20
CA LEU A 201 -13.91 5.69 -18.55
C LEU A 201 -15.14 5.10 -19.26
N ALA A 202 -15.34 3.78 -19.17
CA ALA A 202 -16.51 3.11 -19.73
C ALA A 202 -17.84 3.58 -19.10
N TYR A 203 -17.81 3.94 -17.81
CA TYR A 203 -18.94 4.54 -17.10
C TYR A 203 -19.19 6.01 -17.50
N SER A 204 -18.13 6.78 -17.70
CA SER A 204 -18.22 8.19 -18.14
C SER A 204 -18.66 8.36 -19.61
N ALA A 205 -18.48 7.32 -20.43
CA ALA A 205 -18.91 7.30 -21.84
C ALA A 205 -20.44 7.14 -22.03
N LEU A 206 -21.20 6.95 -20.96
CA LEU A 206 -22.63 6.63 -21.02
C LEU A 206 -23.61 7.80 -20.87
N LYS A 207 -23.14 9.06 -20.82
CA LYS A 207 -23.87 10.29 -21.20
C LYS A 207 -23.11 11.53 -20.71
N LEU A 208 -22.58 12.35 -21.63
CA LEU A 208 -22.46 13.83 -21.62
C LEU A 208 -21.55 14.27 -22.80
N PRO A 209 -21.70 15.50 -23.34
CA PRO A 209 -21.31 15.84 -24.71
C PRO A 209 -19.80 15.96 -24.94
N LEU A 210 -19.40 15.67 -26.17
CA LEU A 210 -18.06 15.31 -26.65
C LEU A 210 -16.92 16.35 -26.52
N PHE A 211 -17.12 17.48 -25.82
CA PHE A 211 -16.17 18.61 -25.87
C PHE A 211 -15.24 18.77 -24.65
N GLN A 212 -15.39 17.95 -23.60
CA GLN A 212 -14.47 17.96 -22.44
C GLN A 212 -13.51 16.78 -22.39
N LEU A 213 -13.69 15.77 -23.24
CA LEU A 213 -12.83 14.57 -23.25
C LEU A 213 -11.46 14.83 -23.93
N LEU A 214 -11.38 15.81 -24.83
CA LEU A 214 -10.17 16.08 -25.61
C LEU A 214 -9.09 16.88 -24.86
N MET A 215 -9.46 17.67 -23.85
CA MET A 215 -8.50 18.37 -22.98
C MET A 215 -7.89 17.46 -21.90
N LEU A 216 -8.62 16.43 -21.45
CA LEU A 216 -8.13 15.52 -20.42
C LEU A 216 -7.14 14.48 -20.97
N LEU A 217 -7.27 14.07 -22.24
CA LEU A 217 -6.34 13.15 -22.88
C LEU A 217 -5.01 13.82 -23.30
N PHE A 218 -5.03 15.09 -23.70
CA PHE A 218 -3.80 15.78 -24.15
C PHE A 218 -2.83 16.12 -23.00
N VAL A 219 -3.35 16.41 -21.81
CA VAL A 219 -2.52 16.63 -20.61
C VAL A 219 -1.91 15.33 -20.09
N ILE A 220 -2.57 14.19 -20.35
CA ILE A 220 -2.11 12.87 -19.90
C ILE A 220 -1.09 12.26 -20.88
N GLU A 221 -1.30 12.33 -22.20
CA GLU A 221 -0.33 11.76 -23.17
C GLU A 221 1.00 12.53 -23.23
N HIS A 222 0.98 13.86 -23.15
CA HIS A 222 2.21 14.64 -23.22
C HIS A 222 3.07 14.54 -21.94
N TYR A 223 2.44 14.19 -20.80
CA TYR A 223 3.12 13.95 -19.53
C TYR A 223 3.62 12.50 -19.36
N ILE A 224 3.07 11.55 -20.12
CA ILE A 224 3.45 10.12 -20.05
C ILE A 224 4.80 9.83 -20.73
N ARG A 225 5.28 10.67 -21.67
CA ARG A 225 6.47 10.33 -22.47
C ARG A 225 7.82 10.65 -21.86
N ASP A 226 7.93 11.56 -20.88
CA ASP A 226 9.24 11.93 -20.36
C ASP A 226 9.30 11.96 -18.82
N LYS A 227 9.99 10.94 -18.30
CA LYS A 227 10.57 10.80 -16.95
C LYS A 227 9.64 10.34 -15.81
N ILE A 228 9.79 9.06 -15.47
CA ILE A 228 9.67 8.42 -14.14
C ILE A 228 8.68 9.09 -13.18
N ARG A 229 7.40 8.68 -13.13
CA ARG A 229 6.53 9.06 -12.00
C ARG A 229 5.58 7.96 -11.54
N VAL A 230 5.63 7.77 -10.22
CA VAL A 230 4.69 7.06 -9.36
C VAL A 230 3.33 7.72 -9.47
N LEU A 231 2.32 6.97 -9.89
CA LEU A 231 0.93 7.41 -9.81
C LEU A 231 0.46 7.20 -8.36
N VAL A 232 0.48 8.28 -7.57
CA VAL A 232 -0.26 8.34 -6.31
C VAL A 232 -1.72 8.57 -6.69
N THR A 233 -2.48 7.50 -6.90
CA THR A 233 -3.93 7.62 -6.98
C THR A 233 -4.45 7.79 -5.56
N ALA A 234 -4.50 9.03 -5.09
CA ALA A 234 -5.34 9.40 -3.96
C ALA A 234 -6.80 9.31 -4.44
N MET A 235 -7.47 8.17 -4.21
CA MET A 235 -8.92 8.14 -4.28
C MET A 235 -9.45 8.91 -3.08
N ALA A 236 -9.57 10.23 -3.22
CA ALA A 236 -10.35 11.05 -2.31
C ALA A 236 -11.84 10.76 -2.59
N PHE A 237 -12.48 9.99 -1.71
CA PHE A 237 -13.93 10.01 -1.63
C PHE A 237 -14.35 11.38 -1.08
N VAL A 238 -14.63 12.33 -1.96
CA VAL A 238 -15.40 13.53 -1.62
C VAL A 238 -16.87 13.13 -1.73
N LEU A 239 -17.50 12.84 -0.59
CA LEU A 239 -18.96 12.92 -0.49
C LEU A 239 -19.35 14.39 -0.63
N PRO A 240 -20.20 14.79 -1.59
CA PRO A 240 -20.77 16.12 -1.57
C PRO A 240 -21.80 16.19 -0.44
N LEU A 241 -21.46 16.92 0.63
CA LEU A 241 -22.44 17.46 1.55
C LEU A 241 -23.24 18.52 0.78
N PHE A 242 -24.49 18.18 0.47
CA PHE A 242 -25.54 19.13 0.13
C PHE A 242 -25.60 20.23 1.20
N GLN A 243 -25.42 21.49 0.82
CA GLN A 243 -26.11 22.61 1.47
C GLN A 243 -26.42 23.74 0.48
N ALA A 244 -27.72 24.02 0.40
CA ALA A 244 -28.47 25.19 -0.11
C ALA A 244 -28.23 25.68 -1.55
#